data_AF-A0A0K1ESA3-F1
#
_entry.id   AF-A0A0K1ESA3-F1
#
_cell.length_a   1.000
_cell.length_b   1.000
_cell.length_c   1.000
_cell.angle_alpha   90.00
_cell.angle_beta   90.00
_cell.angle_gamma   90.00
#
_symmetry.space_group_name_H-M   'P 1'
#
loop_
_entity.id
_entity.type
_entity.pdbx_description
1 polymer ?
#
loop_
_entity_poly.entity_id
_entity_poly.type
_entity_poly.pdbx_seq_one_letter_code
_entity_poly.pdbx_strand_id
1 'polypeptide(L)'
;MRARWIVMGTVLAGAALVGSACDGDGNDGSTSGGPSRSTTAGPAGAGGMTGAGGAGGMEPGSGGMGGSVGHAETPCGGYCARLSALHVCPNGVHACRDTCEAATRLAPWCQSAADALYRCLGSAAAGSFQCSEGTVSTNEGVCAAERAALVACHYEGPATGLPDMTEDCQLHCDAAASLPCADADCMQHCLESTSPPATCNGARAMLVRCFAKEPASTYECMGGQPPQPNGIACLVPSAIATACRGTAHPRVESR
;
A
#
# COMPACT_ATOMS: atom_id res chain seq x y z
N MET A 1 -5.51 -5.33 -31.79
CA MET A 1 -4.44 -5.27 -30.76
C MET A 1 -4.14 -3.83 -30.29
N ARG A 2 -5.13 -2.97 -29.99
CA ARG A 2 -4.86 -1.55 -29.62
C ARG A 2 -5.66 -0.99 -28.43
N ALA A 3 -6.53 -1.77 -27.78
CA ALA A 3 -7.36 -1.29 -26.66
C ALA A 3 -6.82 -1.64 -25.25
N ARG A 4 -5.72 -2.40 -25.14
CA ARG A 4 -5.16 -2.84 -23.84
C ARG A 4 -4.38 -1.77 -23.07
N TRP A 5 -3.93 -0.70 -23.75
CA TRP A 5 -3.02 0.28 -23.16
C TRP A 5 -3.73 1.44 -22.44
N ILE A 6 -4.95 1.78 -22.86
CA ILE A 6 -5.66 2.97 -22.36
C ILE A 6 -6.21 2.74 -20.95
N VAL A 7 -6.58 1.51 -20.60
CA VAL A 7 -7.13 1.18 -19.27
C VAL A 7 -6.03 1.07 -18.20
N MET A 8 -4.78 0.75 -18.59
CA MET A 8 -3.65 0.64 -17.66
C MET A 8 -3.13 2.00 -17.16
N GLY A 9 -3.26 3.06 -17.96
CA GLY A 9 -2.83 4.41 -17.58
C GLY A 9 -3.68 5.01 -16.45
N THR A 10 -4.99 4.77 -16.47
CA THR A 10 -5.94 5.42 -15.55
C THR A 10 -6.01 4.74 -14.18
N VAL A 11 -5.82 3.42 -14.10
CA VAL A 11 -5.86 2.69 -12.81
C VAL A 11 -4.60 2.93 -11.97
N LEU A 12 -3.44 3.10 -12.61
CA LEU A 12 -2.19 3.48 -11.92
C LEU A 12 -2.11 4.99 -11.64
N ALA A 13 -2.80 5.84 -12.41
CA ALA A 13 -2.91 7.27 -12.09
C ALA A 13 -3.86 7.54 -10.91
N GLY A 14 -4.94 6.76 -10.76
CA GLY A 14 -5.86 6.88 -9.62
C GLY A 14 -5.29 6.40 -8.28
N ALA A 15 -4.26 5.55 -8.32
CA ALA A 15 -3.58 5.05 -7.12
C ALA A 15 -2.76 6.10 -6.37
N ALA A 16 -2.40 7.20 -7.03
CA ALA A 16 -1.70 8.34 -6.41
C ALA A 16 -2.63 9.28 -5.64
N LEU A 17 -3.96 9.08 -5.69
CA LEU A 17 -4.95 9.94 -5.02
C LEU A 17 -5.30 9.48 -3.60
N VAL A 18 -4.76 8.36 -3.12
CA VAL A 18 -4.94 7.90 -1.73
C VAL A 18 -3.62 8.05 -0.96
N GLY A 19 -2.94 9.18 -1.18
CA GLY A 19 -1.93 9.67 -0.25
C GLY A 19 -2.61 10.47 0.85
N SER A 20 -3.04 9.81 1.95
CA SER A 20 -3.14 10.35 3.32
C SER A 20 -4.14 9.55 4.18
N ALA A 21 -3.74 8.36 4.65
CA ALA A 21 -4.29 7.77 5.88
C ALA A 21 -3.40 6.63 6.40
N CYS A 22 -2.08 6.81 6.43
CA CYS A 22 -1.18 5.89 7.14
C CYS A 22 -0.15 6.68 7.96
N ASP A 23 -0.64 7.62 8.76
CA ASP A 23 0.03 8.10 9.98
C ASP A 23 -1.09 8.36 10.99
N GLY A 24 -1.44 7.31 11.73
CA GLY A 24 -2.26 7.43 12.93
C GLY A 24 -1.36 7.83 14.10
N ASP A 25 -0.94 9.10 14.13
CA ASP A 25 -0.29 9.67 15.31
C ASP A 25 -1.34 10.32 16.21
N GLY A 26 -1.35 9.86 17.45
CA GLY A 26 -2.30 10.27 18.48
C GLY A 26 -2.16 11.72 18.90
N ASN A 27 -3.31 12.31 19.22
CA ASN A 27 -3.57 13.13 20.40
C ASN A 27 -2.48 14.13 20.86
N ASP A 28 -2.71 15.43 20.63
CA ASP A 28 -2.77 16.44 21.71
C ASP A 28 -3.31 17.84 21.27
N GLY A 29 -4.45 18.21 21.87
CA GLY A 29 -4.90 19.51 22.39
C GLY A 29 -4.69 20.86 21.66
N SER A 30 -5.80 21.57 21.37
CA SER A 30 -6.20 22.82 22.07
C SER A 30 -7.51 23.42 21.50
N THR A 31 -8.60 23.44 22.28
CA THR A 31 -9.15 24.53 23.13
C THR A 31 -10.00 25.59 22.41
N SER A 32 -11.33 25.53 22.63
CA SER A 32 -12.16 26.71 22.99
C SER A 32 -13.63 26.34 23.32
N GLY A 33 -14.03 26.44 24.60
CA GLY A 33 -15.20 27.25 25.02
C GLY A 33 -16.60 26.67 25.31
N GLY A 34 -16.77 25.86 26.38
CA GLY A 34 -17.91 25.89 27.38
C GLY A 34 -19.36 25.52 26.99
N PRO A 35 -20.32 25.45 27.96
CA PRO A 35 -20.30 24.74 29.25
C PRO A 35 -21.52 23.81 29.51
N SER A 36 -21.37 22.92 30.51
CA SER A 36 -22.40 22.32 31.39
C SER A 36 -23.35 21.22 30.85
N ARG A 37 -23.21 19.98 31.37
CA ARG A 37 -24.10 19.40 32.41
C ARG A 37 -23.61 18.03 32.93
N SER A 38 -23.67 17.90 34.25
CA SER A 38 -23.39 16.73 35.09
C SER A 38 -24.59 15.77 35.14
N THR A 39 -24.36 14.46 35.35
CA THR A 39 -24.95 13.63 36.46
C THR A 39 -24.49 12.16 36.40
N THR A 40 -23.86 11.69 37.50
CA THR A 40 -24.03 10.40 38.26
C THR A 40 -24.11 9.03 37.52
N ALA A 41 -23.63 7.86 37.98
CA ALA A 41 -23.09 7.30 39.24
C ALA A 41 -22.39 5.92 38.94
N GLY A 42 -21.50 5.43 39.83
CA GLY A 42 -20.82 4.10 39.79
C GLY A 42 -21.73 2.89 40.16
N PRO A 43 -21.23 1.69 40.63
CA PRO A 43 -19.95 1.36 41.32
C PRO A 43 -19.15 0.16 40.70
N ALA A 44 -17.82 0.05 40.85
CA ALA A 44 -16.95 -0.49 41.92
C ALA A 44 -16.79 -2.03 42.02
N GLY A 45 -15.55 -2.50 41.84
CA GLY A 45 -15.05 -3.84 42.17
C GLY A 45 -13.51 -3.87 42.21
N ALA A 46 -12.94 -3.84 43.43
CA ALA A 46 -11.52 -4.04 43.77
C ALA A 46 -11.05 -5.46 43.35
N GLY A 47 -9.80 -5.78 43.01
CA GLY A 47 -8.46 -5.52 43.56
C GLY A 47 -7.73 -6.88 43.46
N GLY A 48 -6.43 -7.10 43.35
CA GLY A 48 -5.18 -6.36 43.23
C GLY A 48 -4.09 -7.45 43.18
N MET A 49 -2.88 -7.19 42.68
CA MET A 49 -1.62 -7.74 43.22
C MET A 49 -0.43 -6.94 42.68
N THR A 50 0.42 -6.58 43.62
CA THR A 50 1.64 -5.80 43.57
C THR A 50 2.84 -6.63 43.12
N GLY A 51 3.70 -6.05 42.29
CA GLY A 51 5.10 -6.46 42.11
C GLY A 51 5.91 -5.24 41.71
N ALA A 52 6.72 -4.73 42.65
CA ALA A 52 7.60 -3.57 42.48
C ALA A 52 9.08 -4.00 42.53
N GLY A 53 9.92 -3.29 41.78
CA GLY A 53 11.39 -3.32 41.84
C GLY A 53 12.02 -3.56 40.46
N GLY A 54 12.82 -2.67 39.87
CA GLY A 54 13.47 -1.48 40.42
C GLY A 54 14.01 -0.57 39.31
N ALA A 55 14.46 0.60 39.76
CA ALA A 55 14.78 1.80 39.01
C ALA A 55 16.25 1.90 38.55
N GLY A 56 16.47 2.79 37.57
CA GLY A 56 17.77 3.40 37.22
C GLY A 56 17.89 3.60 35.70
N GLY A 57 18.00 4.79 35.12
CA GLY A 57 18.17 6.14 35.68
C GLY A 57 17.87 7.23 34.62
N MET A 58 17.83 8.46 35.12
CA MET A 58 17.71 9.75 34.41
C MET A 58 18.89 9.91 33.42
N GLU A 59 18.76 10.37 32.18
CA GLU A 59 18.47 11.74 31.64
C GLU A 59 18.81 11.67 30.11
N PRO A 60 18.70 12.74 29.30
CA PRO A 60 17.58 13.60 28.96
C PRO A 60 17.10 13.35 27.51
N GLY A 61 16.06 14.08 27.09
CA GLY A 61 15.49 13.96 25.75
C GLY A 61 16.49 14.15 24.62
N SER A 62 16.34 13.30 23.62
CA SER A 62 16.50 13.68 22.23
C SER A 62 15.41 12.96 21.46
N GLY A 63 14.36 13.71 21.10
CA GLY A 63 13.59 13.42 19.91
C GLY A 63 14.59 13.33 18.76
N GLY A 64 14.98 12.11 18.46
CA GLY A 64 15.83 11.79 17.33
C GLY A 64 15.00 11.99 16.09
N MET A 65 15.09 13.21 15.55
CA MET A 65 14.81 13.56 14.16
C MET A 65 14.87 12.32 13.28
N GLY A 66 13.77 12.07 12.54
CA GLY A 66 13.73 11.12 11.45
C GLY A 66 15.02 11.25 10.64
N GLY A 67 15.88 10.25 10.81
CA GLY A 67 17.20 10.20 10.23
C GLY A 67 17.04 10.24 8.73
N SER A 68 17.20 11.44 8.17
CA SER A 68 17.36 11.67 6.74
C SER A 68 18.70 11.07 6.33
N VAL A 69 18.76 9.74 6.24
CA VAL A 69 19.74 9.10 5.36
C VAL A 69 19.42 9.67 3.98
N GLY A 70 20.34 10.44 3.40
CA GLY A 70 20.10 11.32 2.25
C GLY A 70 19.18 10.69 1.21
N HIS A 71 17.90 11.06 1.25
CA HIS A 71 16.87 10.36 0.46
C HIS A 71 17.05 10.54 -1.05
N ALA A 72 17.86 11.51 -1.47
CA ALA A 72 18.30 11.70 -2.85
C ALA A 72 19.08 10.51 -3.42
N GLU A 73 19.63 9.62 -2.59
CA GLU A 73 20.50 8.52 -3.02
C GLU A 73 19.74 7.27 -3.48
N THR A 74 18.43 7.17 -3.21
CA THR A 74 17.62 6.06 -3.76
C THR A 74 17.17 6.37 -5.20
N PRO A 75 16.99 5.37 -6.07
CA PRO A 75 16.41 5.57 -7.40
C PRO A 75 15.11 6.38 -7.38
N CYS A 76 14.25 6.07 -6.41
CA CYS A 76 13.01 6.75 -6.14
C CYS A 76 13.20 8.24 -5.79
N GLY A 77 14.06 8.52 -4.82
CA GLY A 77 14.34 9.89 -4.40
C GLY A 77 15.02 10.71 -5.49
N GLY A 78 15.90 10.10 -6.30
CA GLY A 78 16.49 10.72 -7.48
C GLY A 78 15.44 11.11 -8.52
N TYR A 79 14.45 10.24 -8.78
CA TYR A 79 13.33 10.55 -9.65
C TYR A 79 12.47 11.70 -9.10
N CYS A 80 12.08 11.66 -7.82
CA CYS A 80 11.25 12.73 -7.23
C CYS A 80 12.01 14.07 -7.15
N ALA A 81 13.32 14.06 -6.85
CA ALA A 81 14.16 15.25 -6.90
C ALA A 81 14.24 15.84 -8.32
N ARG A 82 14.34 14.99 -9.35
CA ARG A 82 14.29 15.43 -10.75
C ARG A 82 12.95 16.09 -11.08
N LEU A 83 11.83 15.47 -10.71
CA LEU A 83 10.50 16.06 -10.95
C LEU A 83 10.35 17.42 -10.27
N SER A 84 10.88 17.55 -9.05
CA SER A 84 10.93 18.83 -8.34
C SER A 84 11.72 19.88 -9.10
N ALA A 85 12.92 19.53 -9.57
CA ALA A 85 13.79 20.45 -10.30
C ALA A 85 13.14 20.91 -11.62
N LEU A 86 12.43 20.01 -12.30
CA LEU A 86 11.75 20.30 -13.56
C LEU A 86 10.46 21.11 -13.40
N HIS A 87 9.94 21.30 -12.18
CA HIS A 87 8.69 22.03 -11.90
C HIS A 87 7.50 21.57 -12.77
N VAL A 88 7.44 20.27 -13.11
CA VAL A 88 6.41 19.73 -14.02
C VAL A 88 5.02 19.88 -13.42
N CYS A 89 4.85 19.56 -12.14
CA CYS A 89 3.60 19.75 -11.39
C CYS A 89 3.91 20.32 -9.99
N PRO A 90 3.51 21.58 -9.68
CA PRO A 90 3.82 22.23 -8.41
C PRO A 90 3.35 21.47 -7.16
N ASN A 91 2.23 20.74 -7.24
CA ASN A 91 1.64 20.00 -6.12
C ASN A 91 2.05 18.51 -6.08
N GLY A 92 2.77 18.00 -7.08
CA GLY A 92 2.99 16.55 -7.26
C GLY A 92 4.25 15.98 -6.61
N VAL A 93 5.15 16.82 -6.12
CA VAL A 93 6.51 16.41 -5.70
C VAL A 93 6.51 15.71 -4.34
N HIS A 94 5.76 16.22 -3.36
CA HIS A 94 5.68 15.55 -2.05
C HIS A 94 4.97 14.20 -2.14
N ALA A 95 3.87 14.14 -2.90
CA ALA A 95 3.15 12.90 -3.16
C ALA A 95 3.99 11.84 -3.90
N CYS A 96 5.00 12.26 -4.70
CA CYS A 96 5.88 11.34 -5.43
C CYS A 96 6.61 10.37 -4.50
N ARG A 97 7.16 10.90 -3.40
CA ARG A 97 7.97 10.12 -2.47
C ARG A 97 7.13 9.11 -1.71
N ASP A 98 6.05 9.57 -1.09
CA ASP A 98 5.19 8.72 -0.26
C ASP A 98 4.57 7.58 -1.08
N THR A 99 4.14 7.89 -2.31
CA THR A 99 3.56 6.91 -3.24
C THR A 99 4.58 5.85 -3.63
N CYS A 100 5.80 6.28 -3.94
CA CYS A 100 6.86 5.38 -4.33
C CYS A 100 7.28 4.45 -3.18
N GLU A 101 7.45 4.98 -1.97
CA GLU A 101 7.77 4.18 -0.81
C GLU A 101 6.63 3.21 -0.46
N ALA A 102 5.37 3.66 -0.52
CA ALA A 102 4.22 2.81 -0.26
C ALA A 102 4.17 1.59 -1.21
N ALA A 103 4.41 1.81 -2.51
CA ALA A 103 4.46 0.72 -3.49
C ALA A 103 5.55 -0.31 -3.17
N THR A 104 6.75 0.16 -2.81
CA THR A 104 7.87 -0.73 -2.43
C THR A 104 7.62 -1.51 -1.15
N ARG A 105 6.88 -0.95 -0.18
CA ARG A 105 6.50 -1.63 1.06
C ARG A 105 5.47 -2.74 0.87
N LEU A 106 4.63 -2.63 -0.16
CA LEU A 106 3.58 -3.60 -0.50
C LEU A 106 4.09 -4.72 -1.42
N ALA A 107 5.10 -4.45 -2.24
CA ALA A 107 5.72 -5.44 -3.12
C ALA A 107 7.25 -5.38 -3.04
N PRO A 108 7.86 -5.65 -1.88
CA PRO A 108 9.33 -5.58 -1.73
C PRO A 108 10.06 -6.52 -2.68
N TRP A 109 9.41 -7.61 -3.10
CA TRP A 109 9.94 -8.52 -4.11
C TRP A 109 10.04 -7.91 -5.52
N CYS A 110 9.35 -6.81 -5.80
CA CYS A 110 9.43 -6.06 -7.05
C CYS A 110 10.42 -4.88 -7.01
N GLN A 111 11.17 -4.72 -5.91
CA GLN A 111 12.08 -3.59 -5.71
C GLN A 111 13.07 -3.42 -6.87
N SER A 112 13.65 -4.50 -7.38
CA SER A 112 14.63 -4.42 -8.47
C SER A 112 14.03 -3.85 -9.77
N ALA A 113 12.80 -4.23 -10.10
CA ALA A 113 12.06 -3.71 -11.25
C ALA A 113 11.65 -2.25 -11.02
N ALA A 114 11.23 -1.91 -9.80
CA ALA A 114 10.89 -0.54 -9.42
C ALA A 114 12.12 0.38 -9.52
N ASP A 115 13.26 -0.05 -8.98
CA ASP A 115 14.52 0.70 -9.03
C ASP A 115 15.02 0.90 -10.46
N ALA A 116 14.83 -0.10 -11.33
CA ALA A 116 15.17 0.04 -12.75
C ALA A 116 14.29 1.11 -13.42
N LEU A 117 12.98 1.09 -13.17
CA LEU A 117 12.06 2.09 -13.68
C LEU A 117 12.42 3.50 -13.17
N TYR A 118 12.62 3.67 -11.86
CA TYR A 118 12.95 4.98 -11.30
C TYR A 118 14.31 5.50 -11.74
N ARG A 119 15.31 4.62 -11.95
CA ARG A 119 16.58 5.01 -12.60
C ARG A 119 16.38 5.51 -14.03
N CYS A 120 15.59 4.80 -14.83
CA CYS A 120 15.28 5.23 -16.19
C CYS A 120 14.56 6.59 -16.18
N LEU A 121 13.50 6.75 -15.38
CA LEU A 121 12.76 8.00 -15.27
C LEU A 121 13.62 9.15 -14.73
N GLY A 122 14.50 8.87 -13.77
CA GLY A 122 15.50 9.82 -13.27
C GLY A 122 16.52 10.29 -14.31
N SER A 123 16.62 9.61 -15.46
CA SER A 123 17.48 10.00 -16.58
C SER A 123 16.71 10.58 -17.79
N ALA A 124 15.38 10.39 -17.84
CA ALA A 124 14.55 10.77 -18.98
C ALA A 124 14.51 12.30 -19.21
N ALA A 125 14.47 12.74 -20.46
CA ALA A 125 14.50 14.15 -20.83
C ALA A 125 13.33 14.95 -20.19
N ALA A 126 13.52 16.24 -19.94
CA ALA A 126 12.48 17.09 -19.34
C ALA A 126 11.16 17.06 -20.13
N GLY A 127 11.25 17.08 -21.46
CA GLY A 127 10.08 16.99 -22.36
C GLY A 127 9.39 15.63 -22.37
N SER A 128 9.88 14.63 -21.64
CA SER A 128 9.25 13.32 -21.45
C SER A 128 8.14 13.33 -20.40
N PHE A 129 7.99 14.42 -19.66
CA PHE A 129 7.02 14.57 -18.58
C PHE A 129 5.98 15.63 -18.93
N GLN A 130 4.75 15.42 -18.47
CA GLN A 130 3.67 16.37 -18.59
C GLN A 130 2.80 16.37 -17.32
N CYS A 131 2.18 17.50 -17.03
CA CYS A 131 1.22 17.60 -15.94
C CYS A 131 -0.19 17.41 -16.50
N SER A 132 -0.87 16.35 -16.07
CA SER A 132 -2.26 16.07 -16.42
C SER A 132 -3.07 16.05 -15.12
N GLU A 133 -4.06 16.93 -15.00
CA GLU A 133 -4.96 16.98 -13.82
C GLU A 133 -4.20 17.09 -12.48
N GLY A 134 -3.11 17.86 -12.44
CA GLY A 134 -2.28 18.04 -11.24
C GLY A 134 -1.33 16.87 -10.94
N THR A 135 -1.31 15.83 -11.79
CA THR A 135 -0.47 14.64 -11.64
C THR A 135 0.59 14.57 -12.72
N VAL A 136 1.81 14.17 -12.34
CA VAL A 136 2.89 13.92 -13.29
C VAL A 136 2.57 12.66 -14.08
N SER A 137 2.54 12.78 -15.40
CA SER A 137 2.51 11.65 -16.32
C SER A 137 3.72 11.68 -17.26
N THR A 138 4.06 10.52 -17.80
CA THR A 138 5.15 10.36 -18.77
C THR A 138 4.56 10.21 -20.16
N ASN A 139 5.22 10.77 -21.17
CA ASN A 139 4.88 10.54 -22.57
C ASN A 139 4.96 9.05 -22.92
N GLU A 140 4.24 8.66 -23.97
CA GLU A 140 4.24 7.28 -24.46
C GLU A 140 5.67 6.82 -24.79
N GLY A 141 5.99 5.57 -24.44
CA GLY A 141 7.27 4.93 -24.77
C GLY A 141 8.42 5.23 -23.79
N VAL A 142 8.31 6.25 -22.94
CA VAL A 142 9.34 6.58 -21.94
C VAL A 142 9.46 5.45 -20.93
N CYS A 143 10.66 4.84 -20.84
CA CYS A 143 10.96 3.72 -19.95
C CYS A 143 9.99 2.53 -20.08
N ALA A 144 9.56 2.25 -21.31
CA ALA A 144 8.52 1.26 -21.57
C ALA A 144 8.93 -0.16 -21.14
N ALA A 145 10.21 -0.52 -21.30
CA ALA A 145 10.72 -1.84 -20.92
C ALA A 145 10.71 -2.03 -19.40
N GLU A 146 11.21 -1.05 -18.66
CA GLU A 146 11.25 -1.06 -17.19
C GLU A 146 9.83 -1.00 -16.61
N ARG A 147 8.95 -0.21 -17.22
CA ARG A 147 7.53 -0.16 -16.85
C ARG A 147 6.87 -1.51 -17.06
N ALA A 148 7.11 -2.17 -18.19
CA ALA A 148 6.58 -3.50 -18.46
C ALA A 148 7.12 -4.54 -17.46
N ALA A 149 8.39 -4.47 -17.09
CA ALA A 149 8.99 -5.35 -16.08
C ALA A 149 8.37 -5.16 -14.69
N LEU A 150 8.15 -3.90 -14.26
CA LEU A 150 7.48 -3.62 -12.98
C LEU A 150 6.03 -4.10 -12.99
N VAL A 151 5.30 -3.86 -14.08
CA VAL A 151 3.91 -4.34 -14.22
C VAL A 151 3.87 -5.87 -14.20
N ALA A 152 4.75 -6.54 -14.93
CA ALA A 152 4.86 -7.99 -14.91
C ALA A 152 5.13 -8.50 -13.49
N CYS A 153 6.05 -7.88 -12.76
CA CYS A 153 6.31 -8.26 -11.37
C CYS A 153 5.10 -8.04 -10.43
N HIS A 154 4.40 -6.91 -10.55
CA HIS A 154 3.20 -6.66 -9.74
C HIS A 154 2.06 -7.63 -10.07
N TYR A 155 2.01 -8.18 -11.28
CA TYR A 155 0.95 -9.10 -11.70
C TYR A 155 1.34 -10.54 -11.37
N GLU A 156 2.53 -10.98 -11.78
CA GLU A 156 2.98 -12.38 -11.78
C GLU A 156 3.97 -12.71 -10.65
N GLY A 157 4.42 -11.71 -9.89
CA GLY A 157 5.53 -11.87 -8.95
C GLY A 157 6.90 -11.88 -9.67
N PRO A 158 8.01 -12.00 -8.92
CA PRO A 158 9.34 -12.03 -9.50
C PRO A 158 9.58 -13.42 -10.14
N ALA A 159 10.49 -13.48 -11.12
CA ALA A 159 10.83 -14.73 -11.80
C ALA A 159 11.37 -15.83 -10.85
N THR A 160 11.89 -15.44 -9.69
CA THR A 160 12.37 -16.35 -8.63
C THR A 160 11.25 -16.97 -7.79
N GLY A 161 10.00 -16.55 -7.98
CA GLY A 161 8.87 -16.89 -7.11
C GLY A 161 8.65 -15.88 -6.00
N LEU A 162 7.41 -15.82 -5.52
CA LEU A 162 7.02 -14.96 -4.40
C LEU A 162 7.71 -15.40 -3.10
N PRO A 163 7.91 -14.47 -2.15
CA PRO A 163 8.30 -14.85 -0.80
C PRO A 163 7.23 -15.73 -0.14
N ASP A 164 7.58 -16.37 0.98
CA ASP A 164 6.62 -17.09 1.81
C ASP A 164 5.55 -16.12 2.33
N MET A 165 4.28 -16.38 1.99
CA MET A 165 3.13 -15.56 2.36
C MET A 165 2.42 -16.06 3.61
N THR A 166 2.94 -17.08 4.30
CA THR A 166 2.28 -17.71 5.46
C THR A 166 1.96 -16.72 6.57
N GLU A 167 2.89 -15.83 6.94
CA GLU A 167 2.67 -14.82 7.99
C GLU A 167 1.60 -13.79 7.57
N ASP A 168 1.71 -13.25 6.35
CA ASP A 168 0.74 -12.29 5.82
C ASP A 168 -0.67 -12.93 5.74
N CYS A 169 -0.77 -14.20 5.33
CA CYS A 169 -2.04 -14.94 5.33
C CYS A 169 -2.57 -15.18 6.75
N GLN A 170 -1.71 -15.51 7.73
CA GLN A 170 -2.13 -15.70 9.12
C GLN A 170 -2.74 -14.42 9.69
N LEU A 171 -2.03 -13.29 9.54
CA LEU A 171 -2.49 -11.99 10.03
C LEU A 171 -3.82 -11.57 9.41
N HIS A 172 -3.96 -11.76 8.09
CA HIS A 172 -5.21 -11.50 7.38
C HIS A 172 -6.37 -12.35 7.92
N CYS A 173 -6.16 -13.65 8.12
CA CYS A 173 -7.18 -14.57 8.59
C CYS A 173 -7.55 -14.33 10.07
N ASP A 174 -6.57 -14.03 10.93
CA ASP A 174 -6.80 -13.72 12.34
C ASP A 174 -7.60 -12.42 12.50
N ALA A 175 -7.30 -11.40 11.70
CA ALA A 175 -8.04 -10.15 11.68
C ALA A 175 -9.52 -10.35 11.28
N ALA A 176 -9.76 -11.32 10.40
CA ALA A 176 -11.08 -11.66 9.91
C ALA A 176 -11.86 -12.65 10.80
N ALA A 177 -11.18 -13.43 11.65
CA ALA A 177 -11.71 -14.63 12.29
C ALA A 177 -12.95 -14.43 13.17
N SER A 178 -13.13 -13.22 13.73
CA SER A 178 -14.31 -12.91 14.57
C SER A 178 -15.57 -12.62 13.77
N LEU A 179 -15.48 -12.50 12.44
CA LEU A 179 -16.62 -12.14 11.59
C LEU A 179 -17.44 -13.36 11.17
N PRO A 180 -18.77 -13.24 11.08
CA PRO A 180 -19.64 -14.38 10.78
C PRO A 180 -19.48 -14.94 9.35
N CYS A 181 -18.91 -14.16 8.43
CA CYS A 181 -18.58 -14.61 7.08
C CYS A 181 -17.14 -15.11 6.94
N ALA A 182 -16.37 -15.18 8.03
CA ALA A 182 -15.01 -15.69 8.01
C ALA A 182 -14.98 -17.13 7.50
N ASP A 183 -14.02 -17.39 6.63
CA ASP A 183 -13.81 -18.70 6.03
C ASP A 183 -13.04 -19.60 7.01
N ALA A 184 -13.57 -20.79 7.29
CA ALA A 184 -12.90 -21.76 8.16
C ALA A 184 -11.56 -22.23 7.58
N ASP A 185 -11.43 -22.22 6.25
CA ASP A 185 -10.23 -22.61 5.52
C ASP A 185 -9.45 -21.39 5.00
N CYS A 186 -9.65 -20.21 5.63
CA CYS A 186 -9.05 -18.93 5.21
C CYS A 186 -7.56 -19.03 4.91
N MET A 187 -6.79 -19.66 5.80
CA MET A 187 -5.34 -19.81 5.64
C MET A 187 -4.98 -20.56 4.35
N GLN A 188 -5.64 -21.70 4.13
CA GLN A 188 -5.37 -22.55 2.97
C GLN A 188 -5.75 -21.83 1.68
N HIS A 189 -6.94 -21.24 1.62
CA HIS A 189 -7.38 -20.49 0.44
C HIS A 189 -6.50 -19.26 0.17
N CYS A 190 -6.00 -18.60 1.21
CA CYS A 190 -5.06 -17.48 1.07
C CYS A 190 -3.74 -17.92 0.42
N LEU A 191 -3.12 -18.98 0.95
CA LEU A 191 -1.87 -19.54 0.41
C LEU A 191 -2.04 -20.02 -1.03
N GLU A 192 -3.11 -20.77 -1.31
CA GLU A 192 -3.44 -21.23 -2.66
C GLU A 192 -3.56 -20.06 -3.64
N SER A 193 -4.18 -18.96 -3.23
CA SER A 193 -4.37 -17.77 -4.07
C SER A 193 -3.08 -17.03 -4.43
N THR A 194 -2.00 -17.26 -3.68
CA THR A 194 -0.67 -16.66 -3.91
C THR A 194 0.34 -17.65 -4.50
N SER A 195 -0.03 -18.92 -4.62
CA SER A 195 0.84 -19.98 -5.13
C SER A 195 0.81 -20.11 -6.67
N PRO A 196 1.93 -20.53 -7.31
CA PRO A 196 1.91 -20.94 -8.72
C PRO A 196 0.96 -22.12 -8.96
N PRO A 197 0.33 -22.26 -10.15
CA PRO A 197 0.51 -21.49 -11.38
C PRO A 197 -0.50 -20.34 -11.54
N ALA A 198 -1.06 -19.80 -10.45
CA ALA A 198 -2.12 -18.81 -10.54
C ALA A 198 -1.67 -17.57 -11.32
N THR A 199 -2.33 -17.27 -12.44
CA THR A 199 -2.27 -15.97 -13.08
C THR A 199 -2.67 -14.92 -12.03
N CYS A 200 -1.90 -13.86 -11.86
CA CYS A 200 -2.13 -12.80 -10.87
C CYS A 200 -1.66 -13.08 -9.42
N ASN A 201 -0.85 -14.11 -9.18
CA ASN A 201 -0.23 -14.39 -7.89
C ASN A 201 0.49 -13.17 -7.28
N GLY A 202 1.25 -12.40 -8.06
CA GLY A 202 1.90 -11.17 -7.59
C GLY A 202 0.88 -10.14 -7.10
N ALA A 203 -0.18 -9.93 -7.86
CA ALA A 203 -1.21 -8.97 -7.50
C ALA A 203 -1.99 -9.42 -6.26
N ARG A 204 -2.20 -10.73 -6.12
CA ARG A 204 -2.80 -11.35 -4.94
C ARG A 204 -1.91 -11.23 -3.71
N ALA A 205 -0.62 -11.47 -3.83
CA ALA A 205 0.32 -11.33 -2.73
C ALA A 205 0.39 -9.88 -2.21
N MET A 206 0.38 -8.87 -3.11
CA MET A 206 0.31 -7.47 -2.69
C MET A 206 -0.99 -7.17 -1.93
N LEU A 207 -2.11 -7.73 -2.37
CA LEU A 207 -3.40 -7.52 -1.71
C LEU A 207 -3.44 -8.17 -0.34
N VAL A 208 -3.00 -9.44 -0.23
CA VAL A 208 -2.90 -10.16 1.04
C VAL A 208 -1.99 -9.42 2.01
N ARG A 209 -0.81 -8.99 1.58
CA ARG A 209 0.12 -8.20 2.40
C ARG A 209 -0.46 -6.86 2.83
N CYS A 210 -1.29 -6.23 2.00
CA CYS A 210 -2.01 -5.03 2.40
C CYS A 210 -3.02 -5.34 3.50
N PHE A 211 -3.86 -6.35 3.29
CA PHE A 211 -4.87 -6.78 4.26
C PHE A 211 -4.24 -7.21 5.59
N ALA A 212 -3.11 -7.90 5.56
CA ALA A 212 -2.35 -8.31 6.75
C ALA A 212 -1.91 -7.14 7.65
N LYS A 213 -1.83 -5.93 7.09
CA LYS A 213 -1.45 -4.70 7.83
C LYS A 213 -2.67 -3.92 8.34
N GLU A 214 -3.86 -4.25 7.87
CA GLU A 214 -5.08 -3.57 8.31
C GLU A 214 -5.52 -4.11 9.68
N PRO A 215 -5.97 -3.23 10.60
CA PRO A 215 -6.43 -3.66 11.91
C PRO A 215 -7.74 -4.44 11.79
N ALA A 216 -7.96 -5.43 12.65
CA ALA A 216 -9.19 -6.25 12.65
C ALA A 216 -10.49 -5.43 12.67
N SER A 217 -10.48 -4.25 13.28
CA SER A 217 -11.63 -3.34 13.33
C SER A 217 -12.09 -2.78 11.99
N THR A 218 -11.25 -2.84 10.94
CA THR A 218 -11.64 -2.40 9.58
C THR A 218 -12.27 -3.52 8.78
N TYR A 219 -12.24 -4.77 9.23
CA TYR A 219 -12.80 -5.87 8.47
C TYR A 219 -14.32 -5.91 8.55
N GLU A 220 -14.97 -6.16 7.42
CA GLU A 220 -16.42 -6.34 7.36
C GLU A 220 -16.84 -7.43 6.37
N CYS A 221 -18.06 -7.94 6.57
CA CYS A 221 -18.72 -8.87 5.67
C CYS A 221 -19.50 -8.12 4.60
N MET A 222 -19.03 -8.15 3.34
CA MET A 222 -19.73 -7.50 2.23
C MET A 222 -20.48 -8.52 1.36
N GLY A 223 -21.81 -8.58 1.47
CA GLY A 223 -22.66 -9.25 0.46
C GLY A 223 -22.33 -10.71 0.16
N GLY A 224 -21.97 -11.50 1.19
CA GLY A 224 -21.61 -12.92 1.03
C GLY A 224 -20.19 -13.17 0.47
N GLN A 225 -19.35 -12.14 0.39
CA GLN A 225 -17.92 -12.28 0.12
C GLN A 225 -17.14 -12.59 1.42
N PRO A 226 -15.93 -13.17 1.30
CA PRO A 226 -14.99 -13.27 2.42
C PRO A 226 -14.74 -11.88 3.04
N PRO A 227 -14.40 -11.83 4.34
CA PRO A 227 -14.07 -10.58 5.03
C PRO A 227 -13.02 -9.77 4.29
N GLN A 228 -13.26 -8.47 4.15
CA GLN A 228 -12.31 -7.53 3.57
C GLN A 228 -12.28 -6.24 4.40
N PRO A 229 -11.15 -5.54 4.47
CA PRO A 229 -11.08 -4.24 5.12
C PRO A 229 -11.92 -3.19 4.38
N ASN A 230 -12.72 -2.43 5.12
CA ASN A 230 -13.64 -1.39 4.67
C ASN A 230 -12.97 -0.02 4.55
N GLY A 231 -11.79 -0.01 3.93
CA GLY A 231 -10.95 1.17 3.83
C GLY A 231 -10.38 1.38 2.44
N ILE A 232 -9.96 2.60 2.17
CA ILE A 232 -9.24 2.96 0.94
C ILE A 232 -7.76 2.56 0.98
N ALA A 233 -7.25 2.13 2.14
CA ALA A 233 -5.84 1.78 2.34
C ALA A 233 -5.38 0.68 1.35
N CYS A 234 -6.23 -0.31 1.09
CA CYS A 234 -5.94 -1.39 0.16
C CYS A 234 -6.61 -1.23 -1.22
N LEU A 235 -7.10 -0.03 -1.57
CA LEU A 235 -7.77 0.23 -2.84
C LEU A 235 -6.85 -0.08 -4.04
N VAL A 236 -5.58 0.31 -3.95
CA VAL A 236 -4.62 0.15 -5.05
C VAL A 236 -4.27 -1.33 -5.31
N PRO A 237 -3.83 -2.12 -4.31
CA PRO A 237 -3.68 -3.56 -4.49
C PRO A 237 -4.97 -4.24 -4.95
N SER A 238 -6.13 -3.81 -4.46
CA SER A 238 -7.44 -4.35 -4.87
C SER A 238 -7.72 -4.09 -6.35
N ALA A 239 -7.45 -2.88 -6.83
CA ALA A 239 -7.60 -2.51 -8.23
C ALA A 239 -6.63 -3.30 -9.13
N ILE A 240 -5.38 -3.49 -8.70
CA ILE A 240 -4.37 -4.27 -9.45
C ILE A 240 -4.79 -5.75 -9.52
N ALA A 241 -5.20 -6.35 -8.39
CA ALA A 241 -5.68 -7.72 -8.34
C ALA A 241 -6.95 -7.94 -9.18
N THR A 242 -7.83 -6.95 -9.24
CA THR A 242 -9.05 -6.98 -10.07
C THR A 242 -8.72 -6.82 -11.56
N ALA A 243 -7.87 -5.86 -11.91
CA ALA A 243 -7.42 -5.62 -13.29
C ALA A 243 -6.72 -6.85 -13.86
N CYS A 244 -5.85 -7.50 -13.07
CA CYS A 244 -5.16 -8.69 -13.50
C CYS A 244 -6.14 -9.83 -13.82
N ARG A 245 -7.14 -10.09 -12.97
CA ARG A 245 -8.21 -11.09 -13.24
C ARG A 245 -8.97 -10.78 -14.53
N GLY A 246 -9.30 -9.51 -14.78
CA GLY A 246 -9.98 -9.09 -16.01
C GLY A 246 -9.15 -9.33 -17.28
N THR A 247 -7.83 -9.33 -17.18
CA THR A 247 -6.92 -9.58 -18.33
C THR A 247 -6.59 -11.04 -18.58
N ALA A 248 -6.70 -11.90 -17.55
CA ALA A 248 -6.38 -13.32 -17.61
C ALA A 248 -7.44 -14.16 -18.35
N HIS A 249 -8.64 -13.63 -18.57
CA HIS A 249 -9.69 -14.27 -19.38
C HIS A 249 -9.92 -13.52 -20.70
N PRO A 250 -9.15 -13.76 -21.78
CA PRO A 250 -9.69 -13.49 -23.10
C PRO A 250 -10.90 -14.41 -23.27
N ARG A 251 -12.10 -13.83 -23.41
CA ARG A 251 -13.31 -14.57 -23.80
C ARG A 251 -12.94 -15.46 -24.98
N VAL A 252 -12.97 -16.77 -24.78
CA VAL A 252 -13.07 -17.70 -25.89
C VAL A 252 -14.48 -17.48 -26.45
N GLU A 253 -14.61 -16.54 -27.38
CA GLU A 253 -15.78 -16.48 -28.26
C GLU A 253 -15.74 -17.74 -29.11
N SER A 254 -16.47 -18.76 -28.66
CA SER A 254 -16.83 -19.92 -29.48
C SER A 254 -17.56 -19.40 -30.71
N ARG A 255 -16.93 -19.53 -31.88
CA ARG A 255 -17.59 -19.44 -33.18
C ARG A 255 -18.36 -20.73 -33.47
#